data_AF-A0A0B6YWT4-F1
#
_entry.id   AF-A0A0B6YWT4-F1
#
_cell.length_a   1.000
_cell.length_b   1.000
_cell.length_c   1.000
_cell.angle_alpha   90.00
_cell.angle_beta   90.00
_cell.angle_gamma   90.00
#
_symmetry.space_group_name_H-M   'P 1'
#
loop_
_entity.id
_entity.type
_entity.pdbx_description
1 polymer ?
#
loop_
_entity_poly.entity_id
_entity_poly.type
_entity_poly.pdbx_seq_one_letter_code
_entity_poly.pdbx_strand_id
1 'polypeptide(L)'
;AAQTLKTAVDDFEFSTEQLLPYIESLFSLLFQLLKEVRECDTKMHVLHVLSFVIERVGSKIRPYIASLVQYLPLLWKESEDHNMLRCAILTSLIHLVQGYSSESTQLWQFILPAIAISTDTTQEPHVYLMEDGLELWYVTLINAPVMSPELLKLFGNMPALLELGTENLRVCLKIIQCYVLLGAREFMQAY
;
A
#
# COMPACT_ATOMS: atom_id res chain seq x y z
N ALA A 1 -17.09 6.63 -16.35
CA ALA A 1 -16.83 5.19 -16.48
C ALA A 1 -16.15 4.63 -15.23
N ALA A 2 -14.91 5.01 -14.90
CA ALA A 2 -14.20 4.52 -13.70
C ALA A 2 -14.97 4.82 -12.39
N GLN A 3 -15.51 6.03 -12.23
CA GLN A 3 -16.35 6.37 -11.08
C GLN A 3 -17.66 5.56 -11.04
N THR A 4 -18.30 5.33 -12.19
CA THR A 4 -19.53 4.53 -12.29
C THR A 4 -19.28 3.07 -11.89
N LEU A 5 -18.13 2.52 -12.29
CA LEU A 5 -17.68 1.20 -11.87
C LEU A 5 -17.48 1.14 -10.35
N LYS A 6 -16.80 2.13 -9.75
CA LYS A 6 -16.65 2.21 -8.30
C LYS A 6 -18.03 2.15 -7.63
N THR A 7 -18.98 2.99 -8.06
CA THR A 7 -20.33 3.00 -7.49
C THR A 7 -21.08 1.67 -7.65
N ALA A 8 -20.93 0.99 -8.80
CA ALA A 8 -21.58 -0.30 -9.03
C ALA A 8 -20.98 -1.43 -8.18
N VAL A 9 -19.66 -1.42 -7.98
CA VAL A 9 -18.94 -2.41 -7.15
C VAL A 9 -19.07 -2.09 -5.64
N ASP A 10 -19.45 -0.84 -5.30
CA ASP A 10 -19.72 -0.41 -3.93
C ASP A 10 -21.12 -0.76 -3.43
N ASP A 11 -21.98 -1.29 -4.30
CA ASP A 11 -23.32 -1.73 -3.91
C ASP A 11 -23.23 -2.91 -2.92
N PHE A 12 -24.00 -2.86 -1.84
CA PHE A 12 -24.06 -3.92 -0.83
C PHE A 12 -24.57 -5.25 -1.41
N GLU A 13 -25.40 -5.20 -2.45
CA GLU A 13 -25.88 -6.39 -3.16
C GLU A 13 -24.89 -6.91 -4.21
N PHE A 14 -23.75 -6.23 -4.40
CA PHE A 14 -22.77 -6.59 -5.41
C PHE A 14 -22.09 -7.92 -5.08
N SER A 15 -22.20 -8.87 -6.00
CA SER A 15 -21.45 -10.12 -5.93
C SER A 15 -20.17 -10.00 -6.75
N THR A 16 -19.01 -10.12 -6.08
CA THR A 16 -17.70 -10.23 -6.72
C THR A 16 -17.68 -11.31 -7.82
N GLU A 17 -18.47 -12.38 -7.67
CA GLU A 17 -18.55 -13.47 -8.66
C GLU A 17 -19.10 -12.99 -10.02
N GLN A 18 -19.97 -11.98 -10.03
CA GLN A 18 -20.49 -11.39 -11.27
C GLN A 18 -19.45 -10.51 -11.98
N LEU A 19 -18.45 -10.00 -11.25
CA LEU A 19 -17.37 -9.19 -11.81
C LEU A 19 -16.27 -10.03 -12.46
N LEU A 20 -16.02 -11.23 -11.94
CA LEU A 20 -14.88 -12.07 -12.34
C LEU A 20 -14.80 -12.32 -13.86
N PRO A 21 -15.90 -12.54 -14.60
CA PRO A 21 -15.82 -12.71 -16.06
C PRO A 21 -15.27 -11.49 -16.81
N TYR A 22 -15.36 -10.30 -16.21
CA TYR A 22 -14.97 -9.03 -16.84
C TYR A 22 -13.68 -8.45 -16.26
N ILE A 23 -13.15 -9.05 -15.20
CA ILE A 23 -12.10 -8.43 -14.37
C ILE A 23 -10.80 -8.18 -15.14
N GLU A 24 -10.41 -9.11 -16.01
CA GLU A 24 -9.19 -8.99 -16.81
C GLU A 24 -9.26 -7.77 -17.74
N SER A 25 -10.33 -7.69 -18.54
CA SER A 25 -10.57 -6.58 -19.46
C SER A 25 -10.70 -5.26 -18.72
N LEU A 26 -11.47 -5.24 -17.64
CA LEU A 26 -11.67 -4.08 -16.79
C LEU A 26 -10.36 -3.53 -16.24
N PHE A 27 -9.55 -4.41 -15.63
CA PHE A 27 -8.28 -4.03 -15.03
C PHE A 27 -7.28 -3.57 -16.08
N SER A 28 -7.22 -4.26 -17.23
CA SER A 28 -6.38 -3.86 -18.36
C SER A 28 -6.72 -2.47 -18.87
N LEU A 29 -8.00 -2.14 -19.04
CA LEU A 29 -8.45 -0.83 -19.52
C LEU A 29 -8.17 0.27 -18.49
N LEU A 30 -8.40 0.01 -17.20
CA LEU A 30 -8.07 0.95 -16.13
C LEU A 30 -6.56 1.20 -16.04
N PHE A 31 -5.75 0.15 -16.18
CA PHE A 31 -4.30 0.27 -16.19
C PHE A 31 -3.80 1.04 -17.42
N GLN A 32 -4.37 0.80 -18.60
CA GLN A 32 -4.04 1.58 -19.79
C GLN A 32 -4.38 3.06 -19.58
N LEU A 33 -5.57 3.36 -19.05
CA LEU A 33 -5.97 4.73 -18.72
C LEU A 33 -4.98 5.39 -17.76
N LEU A 34 -4.54 4.69 -16.72
CA LEU A 34 -3.53 5.19 -15.76
C LEU A 34 -2.21 5.61 -16.45
N LYS A 35 -1.80 4.90 -17.50
CA LYS A 35 -0.59 5.19 -18.25
C LYS A 35 -0.74 6.36 -19.24
N GLU A 36 -1.93 6.53 -19.80
CA GLU A 36 -2.21 7.56 -20.81
C GLU A 36 -2.44 8.94 -20.20
N VAL A 37 -3.03 9.01 -19.01
CA VAL A 37 -3.34 10.28 -18.34
C VAL A 37 -2.07 10.95 -17.80
N ARG A 38 -1.99 12.27 -17.98
CA ARG A 38 -0.84 13.08 -17.55
C ARG A 38 -1.08 13.83 -16.24
N GLU A 39 -2.33 14.19 -15.96
CA GLU A 39 -2.71 14.96 -14.78
C GLU A 39 -2.61 14.08 -13.52
N CYS A 40 -1.97 14.60 -12.47
CA CYS A 40 -1.82 13.87 -11.20
C CYS A 40 -3.16 13.53 -10.57
N ASP A 41 -4.11 14.47 -10.55
CA ASP A 41 -5.45 14.25 -9.99
C ASP A 41 -6.18 13.09 -10.72
N THR A 42 -6.05 13.04 -12.04
CA THR A 42 -6.63 11.97 -12.85
C THR A 42 -5.93 10.63 -12.56
N LYS A 43 -4.60 10.61 -12.46
CA LYS A 43 -3.84 9.41 -12.05
C LYS A 43 -4.28 8.90 -10.67
N MET A 44 -4.42 9.81 -9.70
CA MET A 44 -4.88 9.49 -8.35
C MET A 44 -6.28 8.84 -8.39
N HIS A 45 -7.19 9.42 -9.16
CA HIS A 45 -8.55 8.88 -9.30
C HIS A 45 -8.55 7.46 -9.90
N VAL A 46 -7.75 7.24 -10.95
CA VAL A 46 -7.65 5.91 -11.57
C VAL A 46 -7.01 4.89 -10.61
N LEU A 47 -5.95 5.27 -9.89
CA LEU A 47 -5.33 4.43 -8.85
C LEU A 47 -6.32 4.06 -7.74
N HIS A 48 -7.12 5.02 -7.28
CA HIS A 48 -8.15 4.77 -6.30
C HIS A 48 -9.17 3.73 -6.81
N VAL A 49 -9.61 3.83 -8.07
CA VAL A 49 -10.54 2.85 -8.66
C VAL A 49 -9.90 1.47 -8.80
N LEU A 50 -8.64 1.39 -9.24
CA LEU A 50 -7.89 0.12 -9.31
C LEU A 50 -7.75 -0.53 -7.93
N SER A 51 -7.41 0.26 -6.92
CA SER A 51 -7.27 -0.16 -5.52
C SER A 51 -8.56 -0.73 -4.97
N PHE A 52 -9.68 -0.05 -5.22
CA PHE A 52 -11.00 -0.51 -4.82
C PHE A 52 -11.39 -1.85 -5.48
N VAL A 53 -11.05 -2.03 -6.76
CA VAL A 53 -11.26 -3.30 -7.47
C VAL A 53 -10.40 -4.41 -6.86
N ILE A 54 -9.14 -4.13 -6.52
CA ILE A 54 -8.24 -5.09 -5.84
C ILE A 54 -8.83 -5.53 -4.50
N GLU A 55 -9.29 -4.58 -3.68
CA GLU A 55 -9.92 -4.85 -2.40
C GLU A 55 -11.14 -5.77 -2.54
N ARG A 56 -12.05 -5.45 -3.47
CA ARG A 56 -13.33 -6.15 -3.64
C ARG A 56 -13.20 -7.53 -4.26
N VAL A 57 -12.19 -7.72 -5.12
CA VAL A 57 -11.89 -9.03 -5.73
C VAL A 57 -11.04 -9.90 -4.81
N GLY A 58 -10.24 -9.29 -3.92
CA GLY A 58 -9.37 -9.99 -3.00
C GLY A 58 -8.33 -10.86 -3.71
N SER A 59 -8.05 -12.05 -3.19
CA SER A 59 -6.99 -12.93 -3.72
C SER A 59 -7.18 -13.35 -5.18
N LYS A 60 -8.41 -13.32 -5.71
CA LYS A 60 -8.70 -13.67 -7.12
C LYS A 60 -8.12 -12.65 -8.12
N ILE A 61 -7.66 -11.48 -7.67
CA ILE A 61 -7.13 -10.43 -8.55
C ILE A 61 -5.69 -10.70 -9.02
N ARG A 62 -4.96 -11.59 -8.32
CA ARG A 62 -3.52 -11.85 -8.52
C ARG A 62 -3.08 -12.07 -9.98
N PRO A 63 -3.83 -12.78 -10.84
CA PRO A 63 -3.41 -12.98 -12.23
C PRO A 63 -3.33 -11.69 -13.06
N TYR A 64 -3.99 -10.62 -12.62
CA TYR A 64 -4.24 -9.42 -13.44
C TYR A 64 -3.41 -8.19 -13.02
N ILE A 65 -2.75 -8.23 -11.85
CA ILE A 65 -2.13 -7.04 -11.24
C ILE A 65 -0.62 -6.90 -11.48
N ALA A 66 0.01 -7.86 -12.15
CA ALA A 66 1.47 -7.86 -12.35
C ALA A 66 1.97 -6.58 -13.03
N SER A 67 1.25 -6.09 -14.04
CA SER A 67 1.59 -4.86 -14.75
C SER A 67 1.49 -3.63 -13.85
N LEU A 68 0.51 -3.58 -12.94
CA LEU A 68 0.38 -2.49 -11.97
C LEU A 68 1.55 -2.51 -10.97
N VAL A 69 1.86 -3.69 -10.42
CA VAL A 69 2.97 -3.89 -9.48
C VAL A 69 4.30 -3.40 -10.07
N GLN A 70 4.56 -3.69 -11.33
CA GLN A 70 5.79 -3.24 -12.01
C GLN A 70 5.80 -1.73 -12.30
N TYR A 71 4.63 -1.11 -12.43
CA TYR A 71 4.49 0.31 -12.75
C TYR A 71 4.57 1.22 -11.53
N LEU A 72 4.04 0.81 -10.37
CA LEU A 72 4.01 1.66 -9.16
C LEU A 72 5.39 2.19 -8.72
N PRO A 73 6.50 1.43 -8.77
CA PRO A 73 7.83 1.97 -8.45
C PRO A 73 8.27 3.09 -9.40
N LEU A 74 7.91 2.99 -10.68
CA LEU A 74 8.21 4.03 -11.67
C LEU A 74 7.38 5.28 -11.40
N LEU A 75 6.08 5.09 -11.16
CA LEU A 75 5.17 6.18 -10.85
C LEU A 75 5.56 6.91 -9.56
N TRP A 76 6.03 6.19 -8.55
CA TRP A 76 6.55 6.75 -7.29
C TRP A 76 7.77 7.64 -7.50
N LYS A 77 8.67 7.23 -8.40
CA LYS A 77 9.84 8.04 -8.76
C LYS A 77 9.44 9.28 -9.55
N GLU A 78 8.48 9.16 -10.46
CA GLU A 78 7.95 10.30 -11.23
C GLU A 78 7.17 11.30 -10.36
N SER A 79 6.63 10.85 -9.22
CA SER A 79 5.81 11.66 -8.32
C SER A 79 6.58 12.24 -7.12
N GLU A 80 7.91 12.35 -7.20
CA GLU A 80 8.76 12.85 -6.11
C GLU A 80 8.26 14.18 -5.54
N ASP A 81 7.88 15.12 -6.41
CA ASP A 81 7.35 16.45 -6.05
C ASP A 81 5.81 16.47 -5.86
N HIS A 82 5.13 15.31 -5.91
CA HIS A 82 3.68 15.20 -5.90
C HIS A 82 3.19 14.30 -4.75
N ASN A 83 3.24 14.82 -3.52
CA ASN A 83 2.92 14.06 -2.29
C ASN A 83 1.52 13.42 -2.32
N MET A 84 0.50 14.10 -2.84
CA MET A 84 -0.85 13.52 -2.93
C MET A 84 -0.93 12.29 -3.84
N LEU A 85 -0.15 12.27 -4.93
CA LEU A 85 -0.06 11.09 -5.79
C LEU A 85 0.72 9.97 -5.09
N ARG A 86 1.73 10.31 -4.27
CA ARG A 86 2.43 9.34 -3.41
C ARG A 86 1.49 8.73 -2.36
N CYS A 87 0.63 9.50 -1.72
CA CYS A 87 -0.45 8.97 -0.85
C CYS A 87 -1.28 7.92 -1.60
N ALA A 88 -1.79 8.26 -2.79
CA ALA A 88 -2.58 7.31 -3.60
C ALA A 88 -1.81 6.03 -3.97
N ILE A 89 -0.49 6.11 -4.17
CA ILE A 89 0.37 4.94 -4.39
C ILE A 89 0.48 4.10 -3.12
N LEU A 90 0.68 4.72 -1.94
CA LEU A 90 0.74 4.01 -0.66
C LEU A 90 -0.57 3.29 -0.36
N THR A 91 -1.71 3.95 -0.55
CA THR A 91 -3.04 3.33 -0.44
C THR A 91 -3.17 2.13 -1.39
N SER A 92 -2.70 2.27 -2.64
CA SER A 92 -2.70 1.16 -3.60
C SER A 92 -1.85 -0.02 -3.12
N LEU A 93 -0.69 0.24 -2.52
CA LEU A 93 0.18 -0.78 -1.97
C LEU A 93 -0.45 -1.50 -0.78
N ILE A 94 -1.20 -0.81 0.08
CA ILE A 94 -1.94 -1.41 1.20
C ILE A 94 -2.89 -2.50 0.69
N HIS A 95 -3.72 -2.17 -0.31
CA HIS A 95 -4.65 -3.13 -0.91
C HIS A 95 -3.94 -4.27 -1.64
N LEU A 96 -2.81 -4.00 -2.30
CA LEU A 96 -1.99 -5.05 -2.93
C LEU A 96 -1.44 -6.03 -1.90
N VAL A 97 -0.88 -5.55 -0.78
CA VAL A 97 -0.39 -6.42 0.29
C VAL A 97 -1.52 -7.29 0.84
N GLN A 98 -2.71 -6.73 1.06
CA GLN A 98 -3.88 -7.49 1.50
C GLN A 98 -4.30 -8.56 0.47
N GLY A 99 -4.31 -8.22 -0.82
CA GLY A 99 -4.65 -9.17 -1.90
C GLY A 99 -3.63 -10.30 -2.08
N TYR A 100 -2.34 -10.02 -1.88
CA TYR A 100 -1.27 -11.02 -1.92
C TYR A 100 -1.12 -11.81 -0.62
N SER A 101 -1.51 -11.25 0.53
CA SER A 101 -1.30 -11.84 1.85
C SER A 101 0.17 -12.26 2.06
N SER A 102 0.44 -13.51 2.44
CA SER A 102 1.80 -14.03 2.67
C SER A 102 2.73 -13.98 1.45
N GLU A 103 2.18 -13.91 0.23
CA GLU A 103 2.96 -13.75 -1.01
C GLU A 103 3.37 -12.29 -1.29
N SER A 104 3.03 -11.35 -0.41
CA SER A 104 3.40 -9.93 -0.54
C SER A 104 4.90 -9.69 -0.44
N THR A 105 5.69 -10.68 -0.02
CA THR A 105 7.16 -10.63 0.02
C THR A 105 7.79 -10.26 -1.32
N GLN A 106 7.15 -10.62 -2.44
CA GLN A 106 7.60 -10.24 -3.78
C GLN A 106 7.55 -8.72 -4.04
N LEU A 107 6.76 -7.98 -3.25
CA LEU A 107 6.61 -6.52 -3.36
C LEU A 107 7.58 -5.76 -2.44
N TRP A 108 8.28 -6.45 -1.53
CA TRP A 108 9.07 -5.82 -0.46
C TRP A 108 10.22 -4.97 -0.97
N GLN A 109 10.79 -5.30 -2.14
CA GLN A 109 11.83 -4.48 -2.77
C GLN A 109 11.39 -3.02 -2.98
N PHE A 110 10.10 -2.79 -3.19
CA PHE A 110 9.53 -1.45 -3.33
C PHE A 110 8.83 -0.96 -2.05
N ILE A 111 8.07 -1.83 -1.38
CA ILE A 111 7.28 -1.46 -0.21
C ILE A 111 8.17 -0.99 0.95
N LEU A 112 9.27 -1.68 1.26
CA LEU A 112 10.08 -1.34 2.43
C LEU A 112 10.76 0.04 2.27
N PRO A 113 11.38 0.38 1.12
CA PRO A 113 11.85 1.75 0.89
C PRO A 113 10.73 2.80 0.91
N ALA A 114 9.55 2.49 0.38
CA ALA A 114 8.42 3.42 0.41
C ALA A 114 7.95 3.72 1.85
N ILE A 115 7.87 2.69 2.72
CA ILE A 115 7.59 2.84 4.16
C ILE A 115 8.69 3.69 4.81
N ALA A 116 9.96 3.36 4.57
CA ALA A 116 11.09 4.08 5.17
C ALA A 116 11.02 5.58 4.88
N ILE A 117 10.76 5.97 3.63
CA ILE A 117 10.64 7.37 3.23
C ILE A 117 9.39 8.01 3.84
N SER A 118 8.25 7.33 3.81
CA SER A 118 6.97 7.87 4.28
C SER A 118 6.95 8.09 5.80
N THR A 119 7.81 7.38 6.53
CA THR A 119 7.90 7.42 7.99
C THR A 119 9.19 8.08 8.51
N ASP A 120 9.98 8.72 7.62
CA ASP A 120 11.14 9.50 7.99
C ASP A 120 10.72 10.93 8.40
N THR A 121 10.65 11.16 9.72
CA THR A 121 10.23 12.44 10.31
C THR A 121 11.20 13.59 10.05
N THR A 122 12.39 13.32 9.48
CA THR A 122 13.38 14.34 9.13
C THR A 122 13.13 14.97 7.77
N GLN A 123 12.24 14.38 6.95
CA GLN A 123 11.96 14.83 5.59
C GLN A 123 10.61 15.53 5.50
N GLU A 124 10.52 16.64 4.78
CA GLU A 124 9.26 17.41 4.62
C GLU A 124 8.04 16.58 4.16
N PRO A 125 8.16 15.58 3.24
CA PRO A 125 7.02 14.78 2.80
C PRO A 125 6.30 14.00 3.90
N HIS A 126 6.92 13.75 5.06
CA HIS A 126 6.31 12.94 6.13
C HIS A 126 4.94 13.48 6.57
N VAL A 127 4.74 14.80 6.54
CA VAL A 127 3.48 15.45 6.94
C VAL A 127 2.29 14.93 6.10
N TYR A 128 2.54 14.56 4.85
CA TYR A 128 1.52 14.02 3.95
C TYR A 128 1.50 12.49 3.95
N LEU A 129 2.68 11.86 4.00
CA LEU A 129 2.83 10.43 3.74
C LEU A 129 2.73 9.55 5.00
N MET A 130 2.90 10.12 6.20
CA MET A 130 3.09 9.34 7.42
C MET A 130 1.89 8.47 7.77
N GLU A 131 0.66 8.96 7.61
CA GLU A 131 -0.54 8.19 7.95
C GLU A 131 -0.65 6.93 7.08
N ASP A 132 -0.63 7.10 5.74
CA ASP A 132 -0.64 5.99 4.78
C ASP A 132 0.61 5.10 4.92
N GLY A 133 1.77 5.68 5.23
CA GLY A 133 3.03 4.98 5.43
C GLY A 133 3.01 4.06 6.65
N LEU A 134 2.41 4.51 7.76
CA LEU A 134 2.21 3.71 8.97
C LEU A 134 1.19 2.60 8.73
N GLU A 135 0.10 2.87 8.00
CA GLU A 135 -0.86 1.84 7.62
C GLU A 135 -0.22 0.77 6.72
N LEU A 136 0.53 1.17 5.70
CA LEU A 136 1.28 0.26 4.84
C LEU A 136 2.27 -0.59 5.65
N TRP A 137 2.96 0.02 6.61
CA TRP A 137 3.87 -0.70 7.49
C TRP A 137 3.15 -1.75 8.33
N TYR A 138 2.06 -1.36 8.99
CA TYR A 138 1.26 -2.28 9.78
C TYR A 138 0.72 -3.45 8.94
N VAL A 139 0.15 -3.16 7.77
CA VAL A 139 -0.41 -4.16 6.86
C VAL A 139 0.67 -5.09 6.29
N THR A 140 1.89 -4.57 6.06
CA THR A 140 3.05 -5.38 5.66
C THR A 140 3.45 -6.36 6.75
N LEU A 141 3.48 -5.93 8.02
CA LEU A 141 3.85 -6.77 9.15
C LEU A 141 2.83 -7.89 9.42
N ILE A 142 1.52 -7.59 9.41
CA ILE A 142 0.49 -8.61 9.68
C ILE A 142 0.40 -9.68 8.58
N ASN A 143 0.88 -9.37 7.37
CA ASN A 143 0.94 -10.31 6.25
C ASN A 143 2.33 -10.89 6.01
N ALA A 144 3.34 -10.48 6.78
CA ALA A 144 4.70 -11.00 6.65
C ALA A 144 4.76 -12.44 7.17
N PRO A 145 5.27 -13.41 6.38
CA PRO A 145 5.39 -14.78 6.84
C PRO A 145 6.48 -14.95 7.91
N VAL A 146 7.51 -14.12 7.88
CA VAL A 146 8.66 -14.12 8.79
C VAL A 146 9.27 -12.73 8.91
N MET A 147 10.01 -12.47 9.98
CA MET A 147 10.82 -11.25 10.13
C MET A 147 12.05 -11.31 9.21
N SER A 148 12.23 -10.32 8.33
CA SER A 148 13.48 -10.15 7.56
C SER A 148 14.37 -9.05 8.14
N PRO A 149 15.68 -9.04 7.85
CA PRO A 149 16.58 -7.97 8.28
C PRO A 149 16.13 -6.58 7.78
N GLU A 150 15.61 -6.48 6.57
CA GLU A 150 15.15 -5.22 5.97
C GLU A 150 13.89 -4.71 6.67
N LEU A 151 12.98 -5.62 7.02
CA LEU A 151 11.78 -5.29 7.79
C LEU A 151 12.18 -4.86 9.20
N LEU A 152 13.07 -5.59 9.88
CA LEU A 152 13.58 -5.22 11.20
C LEU A 152 14.22 -3.83 11.22
N LYS A 153 14.98 -3.48 10.18
CA LYS A 153 15.64 -2.18 10.05
C LYS A 153 14.64 -1.00 10.02
N LEU A 154 13.42 -1.19 9.50
CA LEU A 154 12.41 -0.13 9.49
C LEU A 154 12.05 0.35 10.90
N PHE A 155 12.19 -0.50 11.92
CA PHE A 155 11.92 -0.13 13.31
C PHE A 155 12.77 1.06 13.78
N GLY A 156 13.92 1.33 13.14
CA GLY A 156 14.73 2.52 13.41
C GLY A 156 13.97 3.85 13.30
N ASN A 157 12.89 3.93 12.51
CA ASN A 157 12.05 5.13 12.41
C ASN A 157 11.08 5.29 13.60
N MET A 158 10.81 4.21 14.35
CA MET A 158 9.78 4.20 15.40
C MET A 158 10.02 5.18 16.55
N PRO A 159 11.24 5.35 17.09
CA PRO A 159 11.47 6.29 18.20
C PRO A 159 11.02 7.72 17.88
N ALA A 160 11.40 8.25 16.71
CA ALA A 160 11.03 9.59 16.29
C ALA A 160 9.51 9.73 16.06
N LEU A 161 8.86 8.69 15.55
CA LEU A 161 7.40 8.67 15.37
C LEU A 161 6.64 8.71 16.71
N LEU A 162 7.18 8.09 17.77
CA LEU A 162 6.58 8.13 19.10
C LEU A 162 6.73 9.50 19.78
N GLU A 163 7.74 10.28 19.40
CA GLU A 163 7.99 11.63 19.94
C GLU A 163 7.12 12.72 19.31
N LEU A 164 6.57 12.49 18.11
CA LEU A 164 5.76 13.48 17.37
C LEU A 164 4.43 13.83 18.05
N GLY A 165 3.82 12.90 18.78
CA GLY A 165 2.55 13.13 19.48
C GLY A 165 1.63 11.91 19.52
N THR A 166 0.36 12.13 19.90
CA THR A 166 -0.59 11.04 20.18
C THR A 166 -1.44 10.62 18.99
N GLU A 167 -1.46 11.40 17.90
CA GLU A 167 -2.34 11.16 16.73
C GLU A 167 -2.13 9.76 16.15
N ASN A 168 -0.86 9.39 15.93
CA ASN A 168 -0.49 8.10 15.34
C ASN A 168 -0.13 7.02 16.38
N LEU A 169 -0.14 7.36 17.68
CA LEU A 169 0.34 6.49 18.75
C LEU A 169 -0.34 5.12 18.75
N ARG A 170 -1.64 5.06 18.47
CA ARG A 170 -2.38 3.80 18.39
C ARG A 170 -1.81 2.87 17.31
N VAL A 171 -1.49 3.40 16.13
CA VAL A 171 -0.96 2.60 15.02
C VAL A 171 0.49 2.21 15.31
N CYS A 172 1.30 3.12 15.84
CA CYS A 172 2.67 2.82 16.28
C CYS A 172 2.71 1.66 17.30
N LEU A 173 1.82 1.66 18.30
CA LEU A 173 1.74 0.58 19.28
C LEU A 173 1.35 -0.77 18.65
N LYS A 174 0.45 -0.76 17.66
CA LYS A 174 0.11 -1.98 16.90
C LYS A 174 1.31 -2.49 16.10
N ILE A 175 2.08 -1.61 15.47
CA ILE A 175 3.31 -1.96 14.75
C ILE A 175 4.32 -2.58 15.71
N ILE A 176 4.55 -1.97 16.88
CA ILE A 176 5.44 -2.50 17.92
C ILE A 176 4.99 -3.90 18.35
N GLN A 177 3.69 -4.09 18.58
CA GLN A 177 3.13 -5.40 18.91
C GLN A 177 3.43 -6.44 17.82
N CYS A 178 3.30 -6.07 16.55
CA CYS A 178 3.66 -6.95 15.43
C CYS A 178 5.14 -7.32 15.44
N TYR A 179 6.05 -6.39 15.71
CA TYR A 179 7.49 -6.69 15.84
C TYR A 179 7.79 -7.68 16.97
N VAL A 180 7.16 -7.49 18.13
CA VAL A 180 7.31 -8.41 19.28
C VAL A 180 6.81 -9.81 18.94
N LEU A 181 5.67 -9.92 18.25
CA LEU A 181 5.09 -11.22 17.90
C LEU A 181 5.81 -11.92 16.75
N LEU A 182 6.22 -11.17 15.71
CA LEU A 182 6.82 -11.72 14.49
C LEU A 182 8.34 -11.92 14.61
N GLY A 183 9.04 -10.96 15.22
CA GLY A 183 10.49 -10.95 15.34
C GLY A 183 11.04 -11.39 16.69
N ALA A 184 10.19 -11.57 17.71
CA ALA A 184 10.51 -12.10 19.04
C ALA A 184 11.97 -11.87 19.51
N ARG A 185 12.84 -12.89 19.36
CA ARG A 185 14.22 -12.84 19.85
C ARG A 185 15.08 -11.88 19.04
N GLU A 186 14.97 -11.92 17.72
CA GLU A 186 15.71 -11.07 16.79
C GLU A 186 15.42 -9.59 17.08
N PHE A 187 14.15 -9.26 17.36
CA PHE A 187 13.74 -7.90 17.72
C PHE A 187 14.34 -7.45 19.06
N MET A 188 14.19 -8.25 20.11
CA MET A 188 14.68 -7.93 21.47
C MET A 188 16.22 -7.88 21.57
N GLN A 189 16.95 -8.45 20.61
CA GLN A 189 18.40 -8.36 20.55
C GLN A 189 18.89 -7.09 19.84
N ALA A 190 18.08 -6.56 18.93
CA ALA A 190 18.41 -5.38 18.14
C ALA A 190 17.97 -4.06 18.81
N TYR A 191 16.90 -4.10 19.61
CA TYR A 191 16.26 -2.95 20.27
C TYR A 191 15.83 -3.30 21.70
#